data_AF-A0AAU6EY72-F1
#
_entry.id   AF-A0AAU6EY72-F1
#
_cell.length_a   1.000
_cell.length_b   1.000
_cell.length_c   1.000
_cell.angle_alpha   90.00
_cell.angle_beta   90.00
_cell.angle_gamma   90.00
#
_symmetry.space_group_name_H-M   'P 1'
#
loop_
_entity.id
_entity.type
_entity.pdbx_description
1 polymer ?
#
loop_
_entity_poly.entity_id
_entity_poly.type
_entity_poly.pdbx_seq_one_letter_code
_entity_poly.pdbx_strand_id
1 'polypeptide(L)'
;MSWDVFIMRFPAEARDLGEIGSDWDPPSLGTGRHVRAVLAEVVPGIAFSESGWGDYEGPGFSIGTPVDEADDAPVSCVSLIVHGNGEAAAQAALAVADALEARAVDTGSGDFLTAESARSALDSWRAYRDRVVGPTAP
;
A
#
# COMPACT_ATOMS: atom_id res chain seq x y z
N MET A 1 -7.94 9.53 -9.54
CA MET A 1 -6.67 9.84 -8.87
C MET A 1 -6.12 8.53 -8.33
N SER A 2 -4.83 8.29 -8.54
CA SER A 2 -4.09 7.17 -7.97
C SER A 2 -3.13 7.69 -6.91
N TRP A 3 -2.78 6.84 -5.95
CA TRP A 3 -1.76 7.09 -4.95
C TRP A 3 -1.03 5.78 -4.66
N ASP A 4 0.24 5.90 -4.27
CA ASP A 4 1.11 4.75 -4.07
C ASP A 4 1.44 4.58 -2.59
N VAL A 5 1.35 3.34 -2.12
CA VAL A 5 1.78 2.93 -0.78
C VAL A 5 2.98 2.03 -0.88
N PHE A 6 4.02 2.34 -0.12
CA PHE A 6 5.17 1.45 0.05
C PHE A 6 5.10 0.74 1.39
N ILE A 7 5.30 -0.57 1.37
CA ILE A 7 5.37 -1.41 2.56
C ILE A 7 6.78 -1.98 2.66
N MET A 8 7.49 -1.63 3.74
CA MET A 8 8.85 -2.06 4.02
C MET A 8 9.04 -2.29 5.52
N ARG A 9 10.07 -3.05 5.91
CA ARG A 9 10.43 -3.26 7.31
C ARG A 9 11.21 -2.09 7.90
N PHE A 10 10.54 -0.94 8.01
CA PHE A 10 11.11 0.25 8.60
C PHE A 10 11.53 0.04 10.06
N PRO A 11 12.59 0.73 10.54
CA PRO A 11 12.98 0.67 11.95
C PRO A 11 11.80 1.01 12.86
N ALA A 12 11.62 0.26 13.94
CA ALA A 12 10.49 0.45 14.85
C ALA A 12 10.54 1.81 15.55
N GLU A 13 11.75 2.35 15.73
CA GLU A 13 12.00 3.63 16.39
C GLU A 13 11.80 4.84 15.47
N ALA A 14 11.78 4.64 14.15
CA ALA A 14 11.66 5.72 13.18
C ALA A 14 10.26 6.34 13.23
N ARG A 15 10.18 7.63 13.56
CA ARG A 15 8.92 8.39 13.65
C ARG A 15 8.51 8.99 12.32
N ASP A 16 9.48 9.34 11.50
CA ASP A 16 9.29 9.87 10.15
C ASP A 16 10.37 9.34 9.20
N LEU A 17 10.16 9.52 7.90
CA LEU A 17 11.09 9.02 6.88
C LEU A 17 12.45 9.72 6.91
N GLY A 18 12.55 10.92 7.47
CA GLY A 18 13.80 11.68 7.58
C GLY A 18 14.76 11.11 8.64
N GLU A 19 14.26 10.32 9.59
CA GLU A 19 15.09 9.59 10.56
C GLU A 19 15.76 8.35 9.94
N ILE A 20 15.34 7.93 8.75
CA ILE A 20 15.92 6.80 8.03
C ILE A 20 17.13 7.29 7.25
N GLY A 21 18.30 6.75 7.56
CA GLY A 21 19.54 7.10 6.86
C GLY A 21 19.47 6.75 5.37
N SER A 22 20.12 7.55 4.52
CA SER A 22 20.19 7.30 3.07
C SER A 22 20.84 5.97 2.68
N ASP A 23 21.66 5.41 3.58
CA ASP A 23 22.37 4.15 3.39
C ASP A 23 21.60 2.94 3.99
N TRP A 24 20.35 3.16 4.41
CA TRP A 24 19.53 2.10 4.97
C TRP A 24 19.00 1.18 3.88
N ASP A 25 19.28 -0.12 4.03
CA ASP A 25 18.74 -1.17 3.17
C ASP A 25 17.60 -1.89 3.91
N PRO A 26 16.36 -1.89 3.38
CA PRO A 26 15.23 -2.52 4.04
C PRO A 26 15.44 -4.05 4.18
N PRO A 27 15.24 -4.61 5.38
CA PRO A 27 15.22 -6.06 5.56
C PRO A 27 14.17 -6.71 4.66
N SER A 28 14.47 -7.91 4.17
CA SER A 28 13.52 -8.66 3.34
C SER A 28 12.20 -8.92 4.07
N LEU A 29 11.09 -8.77 3.36
CA LEU A 29 9.72 -9.13 3.73
C LEU A 29 9.46 -10.64 3.61
N GLY A 30 10.42 -11.40 3.09
CA GLY A 30 10.30 -12.81 2.74
C GLY A 30 10.56 -13.04 1.26
N THR A 31 10.28 -14.27 0.78
CA THR A 31 10.45 -14.60 -0.63
C THR A 31 9.27 -14.13 -1.47
N GLY A 32 9.45 -13.99 -2.80
CA GLY A 32 8.36 -13.61 -3.71
C GLY A 32 7.11 -14.48 -3.56
N ARG A 33 7.29 -15.80 -3.36
CA ARG A 33 6.19 -16.74 -3.10
C ARG A 33 5.47 -16.43 -1.78
N HIS A 34 6.22 -16.14 -0.73
CA HIS A 34 5.65 -15.81 0.58
C HIS A 34 4.86 -14.50 0.53
N VAL A 35 5.42 -13.46 -0.07
CA VAL A 35 4.78 -12.16 -0.20
C VAL A 35 3.48 -12.25 -1.02
N ARG A 36 3.50 -12.94 -2.18
CA ARG A 36 2.27 -13.17 -2.96
C ARG A 36 1.22 -13.96 -2.20
N ALA A 37 1.61 -14.94 -1.39
CA ALA A 37 0.69 -15.70 -0.57
C ALA A 37 0.03 -14.83 0.51
N VAL A 38 0.81 -14.00 1.22
CA VAL A 38 0.29 -13.05 2.21
C VAL A 38 -0.66 -12.04 1.56
N LEU A 39 -0.30 -11.48 0.40
CA LEU A 39 -1.18 -10.58 -0.36
C LEU A 39 -2.50 -11.25 -0.73
N ALA A 40 -2.47 -12.51 -1.17
CA ALA A 40 -3.68 -13.25 -1.53
C ALA A 40 -4.56 -13.62 -0.32
N GLU A 41 -3.97 -13.80 0.87
CA GLU A 41 -4.69 -14.04 2.11
C GLU A 41 -5.37 -12.76 2.63
N VAL A 42 -4.63 -11.64 2.62
CA VAL A 42 -5.10 -10.35 3.16
C VAL A 42 -6.03 -9.61 2.21
N VAL A 43 -5.83 -9.77 0.89
CA VAL A 43 -6.67 -9.15 -0.15
C VAL A 43 -7.35 -10.27 -0.97
N PRO A 44 -8.42 -10.89 -0.45
CA PRO A 44 -9.14 -11.93 -1.17
C PRO A 44 -9.61 -11.44 -2.54
N GLY A 45 -9.23 -12.15 -3.58
CA GLY A 45 -9.60 -11.83 -4.96
C GLY A 45 -8.51 -11.11 -5.76
N ILE A 46 -7.36 -10.79 -5.15
CA ILE A 46 -6.18 -10.38 -5.92
C ILE A 46 -5.69 -11.55 -6.80
N ALA A 47 -5.41 -11.26 -8.06
CA ALA A 47 -4.91 -12.23 -9.03
C ALA A 47 -3.51 -11.82 -9.50
N PHE A 48 -2.57 -12.76 -9.51
CA PHE A 48 -1.21 -12.53 -10.00
C PHE A 48 -1.06 -13.07 -11.42
N SER A 49 -0.52 -12.24 -12.32
CA SER A 49 -0.11 -12.67 -13.66
C SER A 49 1.17 -13.51 -13.61
N GLU A 50 1.51 -14.16 -14.72
CA GLU A 50 2.80 -14.87 -14.86
C GLU A 50 4.01 -13.94 -14.73
N SER A 51 3.82 -12.63 -14.97
CA SER A 51 4.86 -11.61 -14.79
C SER A 51 4.97 -11.09 -13.36
N GLY A 52 4.21 -11.65 -12.41
CA GLY A 52 4.20 -11.22 -11.01
C GLY A 52 3.39 -9.95 -10.73
N TRP A 53 2.59 -9.47 -11.69
CA TRP A 53 1.70 -8.34 -11.45
C TRP A 53 0.44 -8.81 -10.73
N GLY A 54 0.24 -8.36 -9.49
CA GLY A 54 -0.97 -8.54 -8.72
C GLY A 54 -1.99 -7.46 -9.07
N ASP A 55 -3.21 -7.88 -9.40
CA ASP A 55 -4.32 -6.98 -9.69
C ASP A 55 -5.55 -7.37 -8.85
N TYR A 56 -6.13 -6.39 -8.18
CA TYR A 56 -7.36 -6.53 -7.42
C TYR A 56 -8.34 -5.45 -7.86
N GLU A 57 -9.55 -5.88 -8.22
CA GLU A 57 -10.66 -4.99 -8.54
C GLU A 57 -11.82 -5.24 -7.58
N GLY A 58 -12.15 -4.23 -6.77
CA GLY A 58 -13.20 -4.30 -5.77
C GLY A 58 -14.21 -3.15 -5.88
N PRO A 59 -15.33 -3.22 -5.11
CA PRO A 59 -16.31 -2.15 -5.09
C PRO A 59 -15.72 -0.85 -4.54
N GLY A 60 -15.43 0.08 -5.45
CA GLY A 60 -15.00 1.43 -5.11
C GLY A 60 -13.49 1.63 -5.02
N PHE A 61 -12.65 0.59 -5.12
CA PHE A 61 -11.20 0.74 -5.27
C PHE A 61 -10.57 -0.44 -6.02
N SER A 62 -9.41 -0.20 -6.62
CA SER A 62 -8.54 -1.24 -7.18
C SER A 62 -7.11 -1.08 -6.65
N ILE A 63 -6.38 -2.19 -6.64
CA ILE A 63 -4.97 -2.24 -6.25
C ILE A 63 -4.20 -2.96 -7.34
N GLY A 64 -3.18 -2.30 -7.88
CA GLY A 64 -2.10 -2.93 -8.64
C GLY A 64 -0.87 -3.10 -7.75
N THR A 65 -0.19 -4.23 -7.81
CA THR A 65 1.04 -4.45 -7.05
C THR A 65 2.04 -5.29 -7.84
N PRO A 66 3.20 -4.74 -8.22
CA PRO A 66 4.27 -5.54 -8.79
C PRO A 66 4.96 -6.37 -7.69
N VAL A 67 4.97 -7.68 -7.87
CA VAL A 67 5.80 -8.63 -7.11
C VAL A 67 6.39 -9.61 -8.13
N ASP A 68 7.28 -9.10 -8.97
CA ASP A 68 7.93 -9.79 -10.09
C ASP A 68 9.15 -10.61 -9.66
N GLU A 69 9.52 -10.54 -8.37
CA GLU A 69 10.56 -11.40 -7.81
C GLU A 69 10.20 -12.88 -7.96
N ALA A 70 11.22 -13.66 -8.34
CA ALA A 70 11.11 -15.11 -8.39
C ALA A 70 10.65 -15.68 -7.04
N ASP A 71 10.01 -16.85 -7.05
CA ASP A 71 9.41 -17.49 -5.88
C ASP A 71 10.34 -17.56 -4.64
N ASP A 72 11.64 -17.78 -4.85
CA ASP A 72 12.64 -17.94 -3.80
C ASP A 72 13.55 -16.69 -3.64
N ALA A 73 13.34 -15.65 -4.45
CA ALA A 73 14.07 -14.40 -4.36
C ALA A 73 13.52 -13.52 -3.23
N PRO A 74 14.38 -12.81 -2.47
CA PRO A 74 13.94 -11.93 -1.41
C PRO A 74 13.24 -10.69 -1.98
N VAL A 75 12.11 -10.33 -1.40
CA VAL A 75 11.41 -9.06 -1.65
C VAL A 75 11.75 -8.13 -0.48
N SER A 76 12.12 -6.89 -0.77
CA SER A 76 12.42 -5.88 0.27
C SER A 76 11.35 -4.81 0.40
N CYS A 77 10.52 -4.64 -0.63
CA CYS A 77 9.46 -3.64 -0.68
C CYS A 77 8.24 -4.17 -1.46
N VAL A 78 7.04 -3.90 -0.97
CA VAL A 78 5.80 -4.09 -1.72
C VAL A 78 5.23 -2.71 -2.04
N SER A 79 4.90 -2.49 -3.32
CA SER A 79 4.28 -1.26 -3.79
C SER A 79 2.81 -1.52 -4.09
N LEU A 80 1.90 -0.75 -3.50
CA LEU A 80 0.47 -0.81 -3.78
C LEU A 80 0.05 0.45 -4.53
N ILE A 81 -0.32 0.28 -5.79
CA ILE A 81 -0.83 1.32 -6.67
C ILE A 81 -2.34 1.33 -6.52
N VAL A 82 -2.86 2.29 -5.77
CA VAL A 82 -4.27 2.32 -5.37
C VAL A 82 -5.04 3.31 -6.24
N HIS A 83 -6.19 2.87 -6.75
CA HIS A 83 -7.18 3.74 -7.38
C HIS A 83 -8.51 3.67 -6.61
N GLY A 84 -9.17 4.81 -6.37
CA GLY A 84 -10.51 4.85 -5.78
C GLY A 84 -10.56 5.18 -4.29
N ASN A 85 -11.47 4.56 -3.54
CA ASN A 85 -11.78 4.86 -2.14
C ASN A 85 -10.57 4.64 -1.23
N GLY A 86 -9.99 5.74 -0.75
CA GLY A 86 -8.78 5.75 0.06
C GLY A 86 -8.89 5.03 1.40
N GLU A 87 -10.06 5.00 2.06
CA GLU A 87 -10.16 4.36 3.38
C GLU A 87 -10.08 2.84 3.31
N ALA A 88 -10.88 2.20 2.44
CA ALA A 88 -10.86 0.75 2.30
C ALA A 88 -9.49 0.24 1.79
N ALA A 89 -8.90 0.96 0.83
CA ALA A 89 -7.59 0.62 0.32
C ALA A 89 -6.48 0.85 1.36
N ALA A 90 -6.56 1.92 2.15
CA ALA A 90 -5.61 2.14 3.24
C ALA A 90 -5.71 1.08 4.34
N GLN A 91 -6.93 0.63 4.68
CA GLN A 91 -7.11 -0.50 5.61
C GLN A 91 -6.50 -1.79 5.05
N ALA A 92 -6.68 -2.07 3.76
CA ALA A 92 -6.02 -3.20 3.11
C ALA A 92 -4.49 -3.08 3.16
N ALA A 93 -3.94 -1.90 2.87
CA ALA A 93 -2.50 -1.65 2.95
C ALA A 93 -1.95 -1.83 4.38
N LEU A 94 -2.68 -1.36 5.40
CA LEU A 94 -2.31 -1.56 6.80
C LEU A 94 -2.35 -3.04 7.21
N ALA A 95 -3.35 -3.79 6.75
CA ALA A 95 -3.44 -5.23 7.01
C ALA A 95 -2.30 -6.01 6.33
N VAL A 96 -1.90 -5.62 5.10
CA VAL A 96 -0.74 -6.22 4.42
C VAL A 96 0.54 -5.91 5.17
N ALA A 97 0.72 -4.66 5.62
CA ALA A 97 1.88 -4.27 6.40
C ALA A 97 1.97 -5.05 7.73
N ASP A 98 0.87 -5.21 8.44
CA ASP A 98 0.80 -6.00 9.68
C ASP A 98 1.17 -7.47 9.43
N ALA A 99 0.61 -8.08 8.39
CA ALA A 99 0.87 -9.48 8.04
C ALA A 99 2.33 -9.74 7.58
N LEU A 100 3.01 -8.72 7.06
CA LEU A 100 4.43 -8.78 6.66
C LEU A 100 5.40 -8.34 7.78
N GLU A 101 4.88 -7.99 8.95
CA GLU A 101 5.63 -7.40 10.08
C GLU A 101 6.40 -6.14 9.63
N ALA A 102 5.72 -5.29 8.88
CA ALA A 102 6.25 -4.14 8.16
C ALA A 102 5.43 -2.88 8.45
N ARG A 103 5.83 -1.75 7.86
CA ARG A 103 5.11 -0.47 7.98
C ARG A 103 4.79 0.07 6.59
N ALA A 104 3.60 0.65 6.46
CA ALA A 104 3.11 1.28 5.24
C ALA A 104 3.41 2.78 5.23
N VAL A 105 3.75 3.32 4.08
CA VAL A 105 4.06 4.74 3.86
C VAL A 105 3.27 5.22 2.65
N ASP A 106 2.53 6.31 2.83
CA ASP A 106 1.84 6.98 1.74
C ASP A 106 2.79 7.97 1.06
N THR A 107 3.03 7.78 -0.23
CA THR A 107 3.90 8.65 -1.03
C THR A 107 3.32 10.04 -1.28
N GLY A 108 2.01 10.21 -1.14
CA GLY A 108 1.34 11.50 -1.29
C GLY A 108 1.64 12.44 -0.13
N SER A 109 1.62 11.93 1.10
CA SER A 109 1.97 12.68 2.31
C SER A 109 3.45 12.60 2.69
N GLY A 110 4.13 11.50 2.34
CA GLY A 110 5.49 11.20 2.81
C GLY A 110 5.52 10.71 4.26
N ASP A 111 4.35 10.38 4.83
CA ASP A 111 4.20 9.95 6.21
C ASP A 111 3.85 8.46 6.30
N PHE A 112 4.12 7.87 7.46
CA PHE A 112 3.62 6.53 7.77
C PHE A 112 2.09 6.51 7.73
N LEU A 113 1.56 5.54 7.01
CA LEU A 113 0.14 5.30 6.96
C LEU A 113 -0.32 4.78 8.33
N THR A 114 -1.37 5.40 8.87
CA THR A 114 -2.06 5.00 10.09
C THR A 114 -3.54 4.95 9.79
N ALA A 115 -4.33 4.24 10.61
CA ALA A 115 -5.78 4.21 10.45
C ALA A 115 -6.42 5.61 10.58
N GLU A 116 -5.72 6.57 11.22
CA GLU A 116 -6.15 7.95 11.36
C GLU A 116 -5.75 8.81 10.15
N SER A 117 -4.53 8.66 9.63
CA SER A 117 -4.10 9.37 8.42
C SER A 117 -4.86 8.89 7.19
N ALA A 118 -5.20 7.60 7.11
CA ALA A 118 -6.05 7.02 6.08
C ALA A 118 -7.43 7.71 5.97
N ARG A 119 -8.12 7.89 7.11
CA ARG A 119 -9.42 8.57 7.17
C ARG A 119 -9.29 10.05 6.81
N SER A 120 -8.29 10.72 7.36
CA SER A 120 -8.05 12.16 7.13
C SER A 120 -7.68 12.48 5.67
N ALA A 121 -6.91 11.60 5.02
CA ALA A 121 -6.55 11.73 3.61
C ALA A 121 -7.76 11.56 2.69
N LEU A 122 -8.65 10.62 3.00
CA LEU A 122 -9.90 10.43 2.26
C LEU A 122 -10.81 11.65 2.35
N ASP A 123 -10.99 12.20 3.55
CA ASP A 123 -11.83 13.39 3.73
C ASP A 123 -11.26 14.60 2.99
N SER A 124 -9.95 14.78 3.03
CA SER A 124 -9.25 15.84 2.31
C SER A 124 -9.35 15.67 0.78
N TRP A 125 -9.23 14.43 0.28
CA TRP A 125 -9.43 14.13 -1.14
C TRP A 125 -10.89 14.32 -1.58
N ARG A 126 -11.87 13.89 -0.78
CA ARG A 126 -13.30 14.12 -1.05
C ARG A 126 -13.59 15.61 -1.13
N ALA A 127 -13.10 16.41 -0.19
CA ALA A 127 -13.23 17.86 -0.22
C ALA A 127 -12.58 18.50 -1.45
N TYR A 128 -11.40 18.02 -1.86
CA TYR A 128 -10.75 18.47 -3.09
C TYR A 128 -11.54 18.10 -4.35
N ARG A 129 -11.99 16.84 -4.46
CA ARG A 129 -12.83 16.36 -5.56
C ARG A 129 -14.11 17.19 -5.64
N ASP A 130 -14.82 17.38 -4.54
CA ASP A 130 -16.09 18.12 -4.52
C ASP A 130 -15.88 19.59 -4.90
N ARG A 131 -14.69 20.14 -4.64
CA ARG A 131 -14.27 21.47 -5.08
C ARG A 131 -13.93 21.56 -6.57
N VAL A 132 -13.30 20.53 -7.15
CA VAL A 132 -12.82 20.55 -8.55
C VAL A 132 -13.86 20.04 -9.55
N VAL A 133 -14.61 19.02 -9.18
CA VAL A 133 -15.57 18.33 -10.06
C VAL A 133 -17.02 18.77 -9.78
N GLY A 134 -17.23 19.56 -8.72
CA GLY A 134 -18.55 19.89 -8.18
C GLY A 134 -19.09 18.75 -7.29
N PRO A 135 -20.03 19.05 -6.36
CA PRO A 135 -20.62 18.02 -5.52
C PRO A 135 -21.32 16.97 -6.38
N THR A 136 -21.06 15.69 -6.10
CA THR A 136 -21.86 14.61 -6.70
C THR A 136 -23.27 14.72 -6.10
N ALA A 137 -24.24 15.04 -6.95
CA ALA A 137 -25.65 15.15 -6.55
C ALA A 137 -26.16 13.82 -5.95
N PRO A 138 -27.09 13.87 -4.99
CA PRO A 138 -27.51 12.72 -4.16
C PRO A 138 -28.14 11.57 -4.94
#